data_AF-A0A150FQS4-F1
#
_entry.id   AF-A0A150FQS4-F1
#
_cell.length_a   1.000
_cell.length_b   1.000
_cell.length_c   1.000
_cell.angle_alpha   90.00
_cell.angle_beta   90.00
_cell.angle_gamma   90.00
#
_symmetry.space_group_name_H-M   'P 1'
#
loop_
_entity.id
_entity.type
_entity.pdbx_description
1 polymer ?
#
loop_
_entity_poly.entity_id
_entity_poly.type
_entity_poly.pdbx_seq_one_letter_code
_entity_poly.pdbx_strand_id
1 'polypeptide(L)' 'MEIIDETIQYILFSSISKILNDFLDNPCEDIDYLENLINYYTENYGKNSQCLVAKLEMIKSKAN' A
#
# COMPACT_ATOMS: atom_id res chain seq x y z
N MET A 1 23.60 -4.91 2.74
CA MET A 1 22.23 -5.34 2.43
C MET A 1 21.61 -5.71 3.77
N GLU A 2 20.84 -4.80 4.37
CA GLU A 2 20.14 -5.13 5.61
C GLU A 2 19.19 -6.29 5.31
N ILE A 3 19.32 -7.38 6.07
CA ILE A 3 18.35 -8.47 6.03
C ILE A 3 17.12 -7.89 6.68
N ILE A 4 16.22 -7.34 5.87
CA ILE A 4 14.92 -6.96 6.36
C ILE A 4 14.21 -8.26 6.69
N ASP A 5 13.77 -8.39 7.94
CA ASP A 5 12.99 -9.51 8.42
C ASP A 5 11.74 -9.67 7.53
N GLU A 6 11.63 -10.80 6.84
CA GLU A 6 10.49 -11.09 5.97
C GLU A 6 9.15 -11.01 6.72
N THR A 7 9.16 -11.21 8.03
CA THR A 7 8.01 -11.04 8.93
C THR A 7 7.60 -9.57 8.99
N ILE A 8 8.55 -8.64 9.15
CA ILE A 8 8.26 -7.20 9.16
C ILE A 8 7.68 -6.77 7.82
N GLN A 9 8.28 -7.25 6.71
CA GLN A 9 7.74 -6.98 5.36
C GLN A 9 6.31 -7.48 5.21
N TYR A 10 6.04 -8.71 5.66
CA TYR A 10 4.71 -9.30 5.61
C TYR A 10 3.69 -8.52 6.46
N ILE A 11 4.07 -8.10 7.67
CA ILE A 11 3.21 -7.29 8.55
C ILE A 11 2.87 -5.96 7.90
N LEU A 12 3.88 -5.26 7.35
CA LEU A 12 3.69 -3.98 6.68
C LEU A 12 2.81 -4.13 5.43
N PHE A 13 3.11 -5.12 4.58
CA PHE A 13 2.29 -5.43 3.40
C PHE A 13 0.83 -5.68 3.77
N SER A 14 0.59 -6.55 4.75
CA SER A 14 -0.75 -6.91 5.22
C SER A 14 -1.51 -5.70 5.76
N SER A 15 -0.81 -4.84 6.50
CA SER A 15 -1.39 -3.61 7.07
C SER A 15 -1.78 -2.62 5.99
N ILE A 16 -0.90 -2.35 5.02
CA ILE A 16 -1.18 -1.44 3.90
C ILE A 16 -2.33 -1.99 3.04
N SER A 17 -2.33 -3.29 2.76
CA SER A 17 -3.40 -3.94 1.99
C SER A 17 -4.76 -3.80 2.66
N LYS A 18 -4.81 -3.88 4.00
CA LYS A 18 -6.02 -3.65 4.79
C LYS A 18 -6.50 -2.19 4.67
N ILE A 19 -5.60 -1.23 4.85
CA ILE A 19 -5.94 0.20 4.70
C ILE A 19 -6.54 0.48 3.31
N LEU A 20 -5.96 -0.11 2.25
CA LEU A 20 -6.50 0.01 0.88
C LEU A 20 -7.89 -0.62 0.72
N ASN A 21 -8.19 -1.73 1.42
CA ASN A 21 -9.54 -2.31 1.41
C ASN A 21 -10.52 -1.40 2.15
N ASP A 22 -10.14 -0.91 3.32
CA ASP A 22 -11.00 -0.04 4.13
C ASP A 22 -11.33 1.25 3.36
N PHE A 23 -10.37 1.77 2.57
CA PHE A 23 -10.59 2.91 1.67
C PHE A 23 -11.53 2.61 0.51
N LEU A 24 -11.49 1.39 -0.06
CA LEU A 24 -12.44 0.99 -1.11
C LEU A 24 -13.88 0.97 -0.59
N ASP A 25 -14.08 0.54 0.66
CA ASP A 25 -15.40 0.46 1.28
C ASP A 25 -15.86 1.82 1.82
N ASN A 26 -14.93 2.65 2.31
CA ASN A 26 -15.18 3.98 2.85
C ASN A 26 -14.11 4.97 2.35
N PRO A 27 -14.30 5.56 1.16
CA PRO A 27 -13.34 6.51 0.61
C PRO A 27 -13.20 7.72 1.55
N CYS A 28 -11.99 7.88 2.07
CA CYS A 28 -11.53 9.03 2.86
C CYS A 28 -10.90 10.05 1.92
N GLU A 29 -10.77 11.31 2.32
CA GLU A 29 -10.27 12.38 1.44
C GLU A 29 -8.76 12.31 1.15
N ASP A 30 -7.98 11.46 1.81
CA ASP A 30 -6.51 11.49 1.72
C ASP A 30 -5.92 10.32 0.90
N ILE A 31 -6.10 10.38 -0.42
CA ILE A 31 -5.44 9.48 -1.39
C ILE A 31 -3.92 9.70 -1.38
N ASP A 32 -3.47 10.93 -1.15
CA ASP A 32 -2.04 11.29 -1.12
C ASP A 32 -1.31 10.56 0.01
N TYR A 33 -1.97 10.37 1.16
CA TYR A 33 -1.45 9.54 2.25
C TYR A 33 -1.21 8.08 1.80
N LEU A 34 -2.15 7.48 1.07
CA LEU A 34 -2.03 6.11 0.58
C LEU A 34 -0.87 5.96 -0.42
N GLU A 35 -0.72 6.94 -1.30
CA GLU A 35 0.37 6.98 -2.28
C GLU A 35 1.73 7.07 -1.60
N ASN A 36 1.89 7.97 -0.63
CA ASN A 36 3.11 8.10 0.16
C ASN A 36 3.44 6.81 0.92
N LEU A 37 2.43 6.15 1.50
CA LEU A 37 2.61 4.90 2.25
C LEU A 37 3.09 3.75 1.35
N ILE A 38 2.51 3.63 0.15
CA ILE A 38 2.89 2.59 -0.82
C ILE A 38 4.27 2.89 -1.41
N ASN A 39 4.60 4.16 -1.70
CA ASN A 39 5.92 4.55 -2.18
C ASN A 39 6.99 4.20 -1.14
N TYR A 40 6.78 4.57 0.12
CA TYR A 40 7.68 4.20 1.20
C TYR A 40 7.87 2.68 1.29
N TYR A 41 6.79 1.90 1.22
CA TYR A 41 6.90 0.44 1.26
C TYR A 41 7.68 -0.11 0.05
N THR A 42 7.44 0.45 -1.14
CA THR A 42 8.07 0.03 -2.39
C THR A 42 9.57 0.30 -2.38
N GLU A 43 9.99 1.49 -1.93
CA GLU A 43 11.40 1.89 -1.87
C GLU A 43 12.20 1.11 -0.84
N ASN A 44 11.59 0.81 0.32
CA ASN A 44 12.30 0.20 1.45
C ASN A 44 12.22 -1.34 1.46
N TYR A 45 11.15 -1.94 0.93
CA TYR A 45 10.91 -3.38 1.04
C TYR A 45 10.77 -4.08 -0.31
N GLY A 46 10.12 -3.46 -1.28
CA GLY A 46 10.00 -3.91 -2.68
C GLY A 46 9.24 -5.22 -2.95
N LYS A 47 9.11 -6.12 -1.96
CA LYS A 47 8.46 -7.42 -2.11
C LYS A 47 6.94 -7.23 -2.22
N ASN A 48 6.34 -7.74 -3.30
CA ASN A 48 4.90 -7.66 -3.58
C ASN A 48 4.31 -6.23 -3.69
N SER A 49 5.16 -5.19 -3.77
CA SER A 49 4.71 -3.80 -3.86
C SER A 49 3.82 -3.52 -5.08
N GLN A 50 4.09 -4.19 -6.20
CA GLN A 50 3.29 -4.11 -7.43
C GLN A 50 1.79 -4.37 -7.20
N CYS A 51 1.43 -5.25 -6.26
CA CYS A 51 0.03 -5.52 -5.93
C CYS A 51 -0.62 -4.36 -5.19
N LEU A 52 0.13 -3.68 -4.31
CA LEU A 52 -0.35 -2.48 -3.60
C LEU A 52 -0.51 -1.31 -4.56
N VAL A 53 0.46 -1.11 -5.47
CA VAL A 53 0.40 -0.08 -6.52
C VAL A 53 -0.81 -0.30 -7.43
N ALA A 54 -1.00 -1.52 -7.95
CA ALA A 54 -2.15 -1.83 -8.80
C ALA A 54 -3.49 -1.56 -8.09
N LYS A 55 -3.58 -1.86 -6.80
CA LYS A 55 -4.78 -1.60 -6.00
C LYS A 55 -5.02 -0.11 -5.75
N LEU A 56 -3.97 0.68 -5.54
CA LEU A 56 -4.06 2.14 -5.46
C LEU A 56 -4.59 2.73 -6.77
N GLU A 57 -4.08 2.29 -7.91
CA GLU A 57 -4.55 2.76 -9.23
C GLU A 57 -6.03 2.41 -9.47
N MET A 58 -6.49 1.23 -9.01
CA MET A 58 -7.90 0.88 -9.04
C MET A 58 -8.77 1.81 -8.17
N ILE A 59 -8.27 2.21 -7.00
CA ILE A 59 -8.94 3.17 -6.11
C ILE A 59 -9.03 4.54 -6.78
N LYS A 60 -7.91 5.07 -7.28
CA LYS A 60 -7.84 6.35 -7.99
C LYS A 60 -8.79 6.39 -9.19
N SER A 61 -8.88 5.28 -9.93
CA SER A 61 -9.77 5.15 -11.08
C SER A 61 -11.27 5.12 -10.71
N LYS A 62 -11.62 4.72 -9.47
CA LYS A 62 -13.00 4.70 -8.98
C LYS A 62 -13.43 5.99 -8.29
N ALA A 63 -12.47 6.79 -7.81
CA ALA A 63 -12.71 8.06 -7.14
C ALA A 63 -12.98 9.22 -8.12
N ASN A 64 -12.62 9.06 -9.40
CA ASN A 64 -12.99 9.93 -10.52
C ASN A 64 -14.28 9.46 -11.20
#